data_AF-A0A931WG04-F1
#
_entry.id   AF-A0A931WG04-F1
#
_cell.length_a   1.000
_cell.length_b   1.000
_cell.length_c   1.000
_cell.angle_alpha   90.00
_cell.angle_beta   90.00
_cell.angle_gamma   90.00
#
_symmetry.space_group_name_H-M   'P 1'
#
loop_
_entity.id
_entity.type
_entity.pdbx_description
1 polymer ?
#
loop_
_entity_poly.entity_id
_entity_poly.type
_entity_poly.pdbx_seq_one_letter_code
_entity_poly.pdbx_strand_id
1 'polypeptide(L)' 'MCGRFSQTADVKELAARFGYEASDVTFAPRCNIAPGQEAPVVIWFIATA' A
#
# COMPACT_ATOMS: atom_id res chain seq x y z
N MET A 1 -16.37 2.72 -13.12
CA MET A 1 -16.55 1.54 -12.25
C MET A 1 -15.22 1.20 -11.59
N CYS A 2 -14.89 1.87 -10.50
CA CYS A 2 -13.73 1.56 -9.67
C CYS A 2 -14.10 0.42 -8.71
N GLY A 3 -13.91 -0.82 -9.15
CA GLY A 3 -14.17 -2.02 -8.34
C GLY A 3 -13.08 -3.09 -8.43
N ARG A 4 -12.06 -2.88 -9.27
CA ARG A 4 -10.88 -3.75 -9.37
C ARG A 4 -9.64 -2.87 -9.43
N PHE A 5 -8.60 -3.27 -8.71
CA PHE A 5 -7.36 -2.50 -8.59
C PHE A 5 -6.14 -3.35 -8.92
N SER A 6 -5.09 -2.69 -9.40
CA SER A 6 -3.77 -3.27 -9.62
C SER A 6 -2.77 -2.57 -8.73
N GLN A 7 -2.04 -3.35 -7.93
CA GLN A 7 -0.91 -2.91 -7.14
C GLN A 7 0.33 -3.67 -7.59
N THR A 8 1.10 -3.07 -8.49
CA THR A 8 2.32 -3.66 -9.04
C THR A 8 3.57 -3.31 -8.23
N ALA A 9 3.50 -2.24 -7.45
CA ALA A 9 4.59 -1.78 -6.59
C ALA A 9 4.70 -2.65 -5.33
N ASP A 10 5.93 -3.02 -4.97
CA ASP A 10 6.23 -3.71 -3.71
C ASP A 10 6.41 -2.72 -2.55
N VAL A 11 6.58 -3.25 -1.33
CA VAL A 11 6.70 -2.44 -0.11
C VAL A 11 7.96 -1.57 -0.12
N LYS A 12 9.03 -2.00 -0.80
CA LYS A 12 10.29 -1.24 -0.89
C LYS A 12 10.13 -0.04 -1.83
N GLU A 13 9.47 -0.23 -2.96
CA GLU A 13 9.14 0.85 -3.89
C GLU A 13 8.20 1.86 -3.23
N LEU A 14 7.19 1.40 -2.51
CA LEU A 14 6.28 2.26 -1.77
C LEU A 14 7.01 3.04 -0.65
N ALA A 15 7.93 2.41 0.08
CA ALA A 15 8.75 3.07 1.11
C ALA A 15 9.60 4.19 0.53
N ALA A 16 10.28 3.95 -0.60
CA ALA A 16 11.04 4.99 -1.29
C ALA A 16 10.15 6.14 -1.81
N ARG A 17 8.96 5.81 -2.33
CA ARG A 17 8.03 6.79 -2.91
C ARG A 17 7.38 7.68 -1.86
N PHE A 18 7.02 7.12 -0.71
CA PHE A 18 6.32 7.82 0.35
C PHE A 18 7.22 8.11 1.56
N GLY A 19 8.52 7.86 1.50
CA GLY A 19 9.48 8.27 2.54
C GLY A 19 9.19 7.72 3.94
N TYR A 20 8.64 6.50 4.05
CA TYR A 20 8.43 5.82 5.33
C TYR A 20 9.47 4.73 5.56
N GLU A 21 9.75 4.40 6.83
CA GLU A 21 10.61 3.26 7.14
C GLU A 21 9.87 1.95 6.88
N ALA A 22 10.52 1.04 6.12
CA ALA A 22 9.94 -0.24 5.76
C ALA A 22 9.44 -0.98 7.01
N SER A 23 8.15 -1.31 7.03
CA SER A 23 7.53 -2.07 8.13
C SER A 23 7.70 -3.58 7.91
N ASP A 24 7.47 -4.37 8.95
CA ASP A 24 7.43 -5.84 8.88
C ASP A 24 6.26 -6.39 8.02
N VAL A 25 5.49 -5.50 7.39
CA VAL A 25 4.39 -5.88 6.50
C VAL A 25 4.98 -6.43 5.21
N THR A 26 4.85 -7.74 5.02
CA THR A 26 5.18 -8.39 3.76
C THR A 26 3.96 -8.36 2.84
N PHE A 27 4.09 -7.74 1.67
CA PHE A 27 3.05 -7.76 0.64
C PHE A 27 3.65 -8.00 -0.74
N ALA A 28 3.07 -8.96 -1.47
CA ALA A 28 3.43 -9.22 -2.85
C ALA A 28 2.49 -8.45 -3.80
N PRO A 29 3.02 -7.89 -4.91
CA PRO A 29 2.20 -7.23 -5.93
C PRO A 29 1.04 -8.08 -6.46
N ARG A 30 -0.11 -7.45 -6.73
CA ARG A 30 -1.34 -8.09 -7.23
C ARG A 30 -1.99 -7.26 -8.33
N CYS A 31 -2.26 -7.87 -9.48
CA CYS A 31 -2.89 -7.20 -10.63
C CYS A 31 -4.43 -7.23 -10.65
N ASN A 32 -5.07 -7.84 -9.65
CA ASN A 32 -6.52 -7.99 -9.61
C ASN A 32 -7.05 -8.08 -8.16
N ILE A 33 -7.08 -6.94 -7.48
CA ILE A 33 -7.62 -6.78 -6.12
C ILE A 33 -9.13 -6.48 -6.25
N ALA A 34 -9.96 -7.32 -5.64
CA ALA A 34 -11.41 -7.17 -5.56
C ALA A 34 -11.84 -6.45 -4.27
N PRO A 35 -13.06 -5.88 -4.21
CA PRO A 35 -13.61 -5.37 -2.97
C PRO A 35 -13.71 -6.49 -1.93
N GLY A 36 -13.40 -6.19 -0.67
CA GLY A 36 -13.35 -7.17 0.42
C GLY A 36 -12.04 -7.96 0.53
N GLN A 37 -11.08 -7.76 -0.39
CA GLN A 37 -9.74 -8.30 -0.23
C GLN A 37 -8.83 -7.30 0.48
N GLU A 38 -7.92 -7.81 1.31
CA GLU A 38 -6.90 -6.99 1.94
C GLU A 38 -5.90 -6.45 0.91
N ALA A 39 -5.51 -5.19 1.11
CA ALA A 39 -4.49 -4.49 0.36
C ALA A 39 -3.76 -3.51 1.30
N PRO A 40 -2.45 -3.33 1.16
CA PRO A 40 -1.69 -2.40 2.00
C PRO A 40 -2.04 -0.96 1.67
N VAL A 41 -2.09 -0.14 2.71
CA VAL A 41 -2.37 1.30 2.64
C VAL A 41 -1.30 2.07 3.40
N VAL A 42 -0.89 3.22 2.87
CA VAL A 42 0.00 4.15 3.56
C VAL A 42 -0.86 5.23 4.22
N ILE A 43 -0.81 5.31 5.55
CA ILE A 43 -1.54 6.31 6.32
C ILE A 43 -0.54 7.28 6.91
N TRP A 44 -0.70 8.56 6.59
CA TRP A 44 0.06 9.64 7.21
C TRP A 44 -0.74 10.23 8.36
N PHE A 45 -0.14 10.25 9.55
CA PHE A 45 -0.65 11.01 10.67
C PHE A 45 0.16 12.29 10.82
N ILE A 46 -0.50 13.43 10.79
CA ILE A 46 0.08 14.68 11.27
C ILE A 46 -0.21 14.72 12.76
N ALA A 47 0.82 14.69 13.59
CA ALA A 47 0.67 14.95 15.00
C ALA A 47 0.25 16.43 15.16
N THR A 48 -1.01 16.68 15.52
CA THR A 48 -1.41 17.99 16.04
C THR A 48 -0.77 18.17 17.41
N ALA A 49 0.12 19.15 17.50
CA ALA A 49 0.73 19.61 18.75
C ALA A 49 -0.30 20.23 19.69
#